data_AF-A0A9E4QTN7-F1
#
_entry.id   AF-A0A9E4QTN7-F1
#
_cell.length_a   1.000
_cell.length_b   1.000
_cell.length_c   1.000
_cell.angle_alpha   90.00
_cell.angle_beta   90.00
_cell.angle_gamma   90.00
#
_symmetry.space_group_name_H-M   'P 1'
#
loop_
_entity.id
_entity.type
_entity.pdbx_description
1 polymer ?
#
loop_
_entity_poly.entity_id
_entity_poly.type
_entity_poly.pdbx_seq_one_letter_code
_entity_poly.pdbx_strand_id
1 'polypeptide(L)'
;DCPLIDAGLIDQVVTAYHLAEPPVDFAANRFPYDKTYPVGTDTEVCSFAALERAWREADQPHEREHVMPYLYEGAGRFRTLLVRNEQDLSHYRWTVDAPEDLEFVRQIYGHFGGRNDFTWTEVIELLEQEPELAAVNSQVEHKTQLDLDSGWGQ
;
A
#
# COMPACT_ATOMS: atom_id res chain seq x y z
N ASP A 1 -3.41 8.09 -5.09
CA ASP A 1 -2.17 7.80 -5.85
C ASP A 1 -2.05 6.33 -6.30
N CYS A 2 -2.97 5.41 -5.93
CA CYS A 2 -2.89 3.98 -6.28
C CYS A 2 -3.80 3.54 -7.47
N PRO A 3 -3.46 3.82 -8.75
CA PRO A 3 -4.31 3.49 -9.90
C PRO A 3 -4.33 2.00 -10.30
N LEU A 4 -3.41 1.19 -9.76
CA LEU A 4 -3.30 -0.25 -10.01
C LEU A 4 -3.74 -1.08 -8.79
N ILE A 5 -4.58 -0.51 -7.92
CA ILE A 5 -5.14 -1.24 -6.79
C ILE A 5 -5.99 -2.42 -7.26
N ASP A 6 -5.87 -3.55 -6.57
CA ASP A 6 -6.45 -4.83 -6.98
C ASP A 6 -7.57 -5.27 -6.04
N ALA A 7 -8.75 -5.57 -6.61
CA ALA A 7 -9.92 -5.97 -5.83
C ALA A 7 -9.73 -7.34 -5.14
N GLY A 8 -9.03 -8.28 -5.77
CA GLY A 8 -8.75 -9.59 -5.18
C GLY A 8 -7.80 -9.50 -4.00
N LEU A 9 -6.80 -8.61 -4.05
CA LEU A 9 -5.89 -8.33 -2.95
C LEU A 9 -6.60 -7.60 -1.80
N ILE A 10 -7.52 -6.68 -2.11
CA ILE A 10 -8.40 -6.08 -1.10
C ILE A 10 -9.20 -7.18 -0.39
N ASP A 11 -9.88 -8.05 -1.15
CA ASP A 11 -10.66 -9.16 -0.62
C ASP A 11 -9.80 -10.13 0.21
N GLN A 12 -8.55 -10.36 -0.19
CA GLN A 12 -7.60 -11.17 0.56
C GLN A 12 -7.32 -10.56 1.94
N VAL A 13 -7.05 -9.25 2.04
CA VAL A 13 -6.78 -8.59 3.33
C VAL A 13 -8.03 -8.54 4.21
N VAL A 14 -9.20 -8.25 3.63
CA VAL A 14 -10.48 -8.26 4.34
C VAL A 14 -10.81 -9.66 4.86
N THR A 15 -10.61 -10.69 4.04
CA THR A 15 -10.83 -12.08 4.43
C THR A 15 -9.88 -12.48 5.55
N ALA A 16 -8.60 -12.14 5.44
CA ALA A 16 -7.60 -12.41 6.48
C ALA A 16 -7.97 -11.73 7.81
N TYR A 17 -8.45 -10.49 7.78
CA TYR A 17 -8.96 -9.78 8.96
C TYR A 17 -10.11 -10.53 9.65
N HIS A 18 -11.09 -10.98 8.88
CA HIS A 18 -12.27 -11.67 9.42
C HIS A 18 -12.01 -13.10 9.90
N LEU A 19 -11.04 -13.80 9.30
CA LEU A 19 -10.67 -15.16 9.66
C LEU A 19 -9.56 -15.24 10.72
N ALA A 20 -9.00 -14.11 11.15
CA ALA A 20 -7.92 -14.08 12.11
C ALA A 20 -8.33 -14.67 13.46
N GLU A 21 -7.53 -15.62 13.94
CA GLU A 21 -7.72 -16.24 15.25
C GLU A 21 -6.40 -16.20 16.04
N PRO A 22 -6.33 -15.48 17.19
CA PRO A 22 -7.41 -14.66 17.76
C PRO A 22 -7.79 -13.47 16.86
N PRO A 23 -8.98 -12.87 17.02
CA PRO A 23 -9.38 -11.70 16.25
C PRO A 23 -8.34 -10.58 16.32
N VAL A 24 -8.25 -9.76 15.28
CA VAL A 24 -7.30 -8.63 15.22
C VAL A 24 -8.05 -7.30 15.15
N ASP A 25 -7.37 -6.24 15.57
CA ASP A 25 -7.93 -4.89 15.58
C ASP A 25 -7.56 -4.14 14.28
N PHE A 26 -6.49 -4.59 13.61
CA PHE A 26 -5.94 -4.04 12.38
C PHE A 26 -5.32 -5.15 11.51
N ALA A 27 -5.54 -5.12 10.20
CA ALA A 27 -4.84 -5.93 9.22
C ALA A 27 -4.39 -5.06 8.05
N ALA A 28 -3.21 -5.35 7.50
CA ALA A 28 -2.75 -4.68 6.29
C ALA A 28 -1.91 -5.64 5.44
N ASN A 29 -1.75 -5.33 4.16
CA ASN A 29 -0.72 -5.95 3.31
C ASN A 29 0.59 -5.12 3.26
N ARG A 30 0.63 -3.99 3.98
CA ARG A 30 1.78 -3.09 4.06
C ARG A 30 1.90 -2.49 5.46
N PHE A 31 3.02 -2.76 6.12
CA PHE A 31 3.54 -1.91 7.20
C PHE A 31 4.75 -1.14 6.70
N PRO A 32 5.26 -0.12 7.43
CA PRO A 32 6.51 0.55 7.05
C PRO A 32 7.70 -0.41 6.93
N TYR A 33 7.64 -1.51 7.67
CA TYR A 33 8.55 -2.66 7.65
C TYR A 33 7.88 -3.87 6.99
N ASP A 34 8.67 -4.81 6.47
CA ASP A 34 8.19 -6.11 5.93
C ASP A 34 7.20 -6.03 4.74
N LYS A 35 7.40 -5.07 3.83
CA LYS A 35 6.61 -4.94 2.60
C LYS A 35 6.99 -6.06 1.62
N THR A 36 6.00 -6.72 1.05
CA THR A 36 6.21 -7.80 0.06
C THR A 36 5.38 -7.63 -1.22
N TYR A 37 4.35 -6.78 -1.18
CA TYR A 37 3.55 -6.41 -2.35
C TYR A 37 4.09 -5.14 -3.03
N PRO A 38 3.80 -4.95 -4.33
CA PRO A 38 4.08 -3.69 -5.03
C PRO A 38 3.49 -2.49 -4.30
N VAL A 39 4.26 -1.41 -4.20
CA VAL A 39 3.78 -0.15 -3.60
C VAL A 39 2.72 0.43 -4.53
N GLY A 40 1.59 0.83 -3.95
CA GLY A 40 0.41 1.27 -4.73
C GLY A 40 -0.66 0.19 -4.86
N THR A 41 -0.51 -0.94 -4.16
CA THR A 41 -1.54 -1.99 -4.00
C THR A 41 -1.99 -2.13 -2.54
N ASP A 42 -1.74 -1.09 -1.75
CA ASP A 42 -1.85 -1.11 -0.31
C ASP A 42 -3.32 -1.18 0.14
N THR A 43 -3.60 -2.07 1.09
CA THR A 43 -4.92 -2.23 1.72
C THR A 43 -4.75 -2.36 3.22
N GLU A 44 -5.57 -1.60 3.94
CA GLU A 44 -5.59 -1.51 5.40
C GLU A 44 -7.03 -1.67 5.89
N VAL A 45 -7.25 -2.57 6.85
CA VAL A 45 -8.55 -2.91 7.42
C VAL A 45 -8.48 -2.77 8.93
N CYS A 46 -9.34 -1.95 9.53
CA CYS A 46 -9.37 -1.72 10.97
C CYS A 46 -10.79 -1.82 11.52
N SER A 47 -10.89 -2.15 12.81
CA SER A 47 -12.16 -2.02 13.52
C SER A 47 -12.51 -0.54 13.75
N PHE A 48 -13.81 -0.24 13.80
CA PHE A 48 -14.28 1.09 14.20
C PHE A 48 -13.77 1.49 15.59
N ALA A 49 -13.70 0.54 16.54
CA ALA A 49 -13.18 0.79 17.88
C ALA A 49 -11.70 1.22 17.86
N ALA A 50 -10.88 0.64 16.98
CA ALA A 50 -9.50 1.05 16.81
C ALA A 50 -9.38 2.47 16.23
N LEU A 51 -10.20 2.81 15.23
CA LEU A 51 -10.26 4.16 14.67
C LEU A 51 -10.74 5.20 15.69
N GLU A 52 -11.78 4.88 16.46
CA GLU A 52 -12.28 5.77 17.51
C GLU A 52 -11.21 6.03 18.58
N ARG A 53 -10.48 4.98 18.96
CA ARG A 53 -9.37 5.11 19.90
C ARG A 53 -8.24 5.99 19.33
N ALA A 54 -7.84 5.77 18.08
CA ALA A 54 -6.84 6.59 17.40
C ALA A 54 -7.24 8.06 17.38
N TRP A 55 -8.49 8.37 17.04
CA TRP A 55 -9.01 9.74 17.05
C TRP A 55 -8.89 10.45 18.41
N ARG A 56 -9.14 9.71 19.50
CA ARG A 56 -9.13 10.23 20.88
C ARG A 56 -7.73 10.33 21.49
N GLU A 57 -6.86 9.38 21.16
CA GLU A 57 -5.60 9.16 21.88
C GLU A 57 -4.34 9.51 21.06
N ALA A 58 -4.41 9.67 19.73
CA ALA A 58 -3.26 10.07 18.91
C ALA A 58 -2.83 11.52 19.21
N ASP A 59 -1.57 11.67 19.62
CA ASP A 59 -0.96 12.94 20.03
C ASP A 59 0.14 13.41 19.07
N GLN A 60 0.70 12.53 18.24
CA GLN A 60 1.69 12.90 17.24
C GLN A 60 1.04 13.48 15.97
N PRO A 61 1.60 14.54 15.37
CA PRO A 61 1.07 15.11 14.13
C PRO A 61 0.89 14.09 13.00
N HIS A 62 1.87 13.23 12.74
CA HIS A 62 1.83 12.23 11.68
C HIS A 62 0.76 11.15 11.94
N GLU A 63 0.56 10.77 13.21
CA GLU A 63 -0.52 9.85 13.60
C GLU A 63 -1.90 10.48 13.34
N ARG A 64 -2.06 11.80 13.41
CA ARG A 64 -3.34 12.48 13.14
C ARG A 64 -3.57 12.74 11.65
N GLU A 65 -2.52 13.01 10.89
CA GLU A 65 -2.58 13.22 9.45
C GLU A 65 -2.86 11.91 8.71
N HIS A 66 -2.14 10.85 9.08
CA HIS A 66 -2.13 9.58 8.34
C HIS A 66 -2.95 8.48 9.00
N VAL A 67 -3.37 8.68 10.25
CA VAL A 67 -4.28 7.84 11.05
C VAL A 67 -3.75 6.43 11.37
N MET A 68 -3.39 5.64 10.36
CA MET A 68 -2.94 4.26 10.49
C MET A 68 -1.65 4.07 11.30
N PRO A 69 -0.66 5.00 11.31
CA PRO A 69 0.52 4.88 12.16
C PRO A 69 0.21 4.58 13.63
N TYR A 70 -0.85 5.19 14.17
CA TYR A 70 -1.29 4.96 15.54
C TYR A 70 -1.65 3.50 15.82
N LEU A 71 -2.07 2.72 14.81
CA LEU A 71 -2.53 1.35 14.97
C LEU A 71 -1.37 0.34 15.02
N TYR A 72 -0.17 0.69 14.52
CA TYR A 72 0.96 -0.26 14.42
C TYR A 72 2.27 0.21 15.07
N GLU A 73 2.47 1.50 15.36
CA GLU A 73 3.73 2.00 15.95
C GLU A 73 3.82 1.72 17.47
N GLY A 74 2.67 1.57 18.14
CA GLY A 74 2.61 1.23 19.56
C GLY A 74 2.68 -0.28 19.80
N ALA A 75 3.85 -0.80 20.20
CA ALA A 75 4.02 -2.21 20.51
C ALA A 75 2.97 -2.72 21.52
N GLY A 76 2.18 -3.71 21.11
CA GLY A 76 1.12 -4.31 21.94
C GLY A 76 -0.12 -3.43 22.16
N ARG A 77 -0.22 -2.25 21.53
CA ARG A 77 -1.38 -1.35 21.63
C ARG A 77 -2.63 -1.94 20.96
N PHE A 78 -2.42 -2.61 19.83
CA PHE A 78 -3.44 -3.28 19.02
C PHE A 78 -2.92 -4.65 18.60
N ARG A 79 -3.85 -5.59 18.37
CA ARG A 79 -3.53 -6.85 17.67
C ARG A 79 -3.52 -6.56 16.18
N THR A 80 -2.37 -6.77 15.55
CA THR A 80 -2.17 -6.48 14.14
C THR A 80 -1.90 -7.76 13.34
N LEU A 81 -2.35 -7.79 12.09
CA LEU A 81 -2.06 -8.85 11.13
C LEU A 81 -1.40 -8.26 9.89
N LEU A 82 -0.23 -8.78 9.51
CA LEU A 82 0.41 -8.44 8.24
C LEU A 82 0.22 -9.59 7.25
N VAL A 83 -0.53 -9.32 6.18
CA VAL A 83 -0.68 -10.20 5.03
C VAL A 83 0.55 -10.05 4.14
N ARG A 84 1.24 -11.15 3.87
CA ARG A 84 2.48 -11.17 3.09
C ARG A 84 2.29 -11.93 1.79
N ASN A 85 2.95 -11.45 0.75
CA ASN A 85 3.20 -12.22 -0.45
C ASN A 85 4.35 -13.21 -0.21
N GLU A 86 4.37 -14.33 -0.92
CA GLU A 86 5.46 -15.32 -0.83
C GLU A 86 6.81 -14.77 -1.34
N GLN A 87 6.75 -13.87 -2.32
CA GLN A 87 7.91 -13.22 -2.92
C GLN A 87 7.93 -11.73 -2.55
N ASP A 88 9.13 -11.17 -2.36
CA ASP A 88 9.29 -9.74 -2.15
C ASP A 88 9.26 -8.99 -3.48
N LEU A 89 8.11 -8.36 -3.75
CA LEU A 89 7.83 -7.53 -4.92
C LEU A 89 7.70 -6.05 -4.54
N SER A 90 8.16 -5.67 -3.34
CA SER A 90 8.05 -4.29 -2.84
C SER A 90 8.90 -3.26 -3.59
N HIS A 91 9.78 -3.73 -4.48
CA HIS A 91 10.59 -2.90 -5.36
C HIS A 91 9.78 -2.30 -6.53
N TYR A 92 8.63 -2.86 -6.87
CA TYR A 92 7.71 -2.24 -7.82
C TYR A 92 6.98 -1.06 -7.17
N ARG A 93 6.97 0.08 -7.85
CA ARG A 93 6.24 1.29 -7.44
C ARG A 93 5.24 1.71 -8.48
N TRP A 94 3.97 1.67 -8.09
CA TRP A 94 2.81 1.98 -8.94
C TRP A 94 1.98 3.13 -8.36
N THR A 95 2.61 4.03 -7.61
CA THR A 95 2.00 5.30 -7.18
C THR A 95 2.11 6.33 -8.30
N VAL A 96 1.23 7.34 -8.31
CA VAL A 96 1.30 8.45 -9.26
C VAL A 96 1.62 9.74 -8.52
N ASP A 97 2.91 10.02 -8.40
CA ASP A 97 3.44 11.21 -7.73
C ASP A 97 4.13 12.16 -8.72
N ALA A 98 4.64 11.62 -9.84
CA ALA A 98 5.32 12.35 -10.91
C ALA A 98 4.65 12.13 -12.28
N PRO A 99 4.91 13.00 -13.28
CA PRO A 99 4.42 12.82 -14.65
C PRO A 99 4.83 11.48 -15.28
N GLU A 100 6.03 10.99 -14.96
CA GLU A 100 6.58 9.71 -15.42
C GLU A 100 5.77 8.52 -14.90
N ASP A 101 5.29 8.59 -13.66
CA ASP A 101 4.41 7.56 -13.09
C ASP A 101 3.07 7.49 -13.84
N LEU A 102 2.52 8.66 -14.19
CA LEU A 102 1.28 8.72 -14.95
C LEU A 102 1.46 8.13 -16.36
N GLU A 103 2.62 8.34 -16.97
CA GLU A 103 2.95 7.73 -18.25
C GLU A 103 3.09 6.21 -18.13
N PHE A 104 3.81 5.73 -17.11
CA PHE A 104 3.88 4.30 -16.79
C PHE A 104 2.47 3.69 -16.68
N VAL A 105 1.60 4.27 -15.86
CA VAL A 105 0.23 3.77 -15.65
C VAL A 105 -0.58 3.78 -16.96
N ARG A 106 -0.44 4.82 -17.80
CA ARG A 106 -1.11 4.86 -19.10
C ARG A 106 -0.65 3.74 -20.03
N GLN A 107 0.64 3.39 -20.02
CA GLN A 107 1.15 2.29 -20.82
C GLN A 107 0.59 0.95 -20.35
N ILE A 108 0.50 0.73 -19.03
CA ILE A 108 -0.15 -0.47 -18.45
C ILE A 108 -1.61 -0.57 -18.92
N TYR A 109 -2.42 0.47 -18.70
CA TYR A 109 -3.82 0.46 -19.14
C TYR A 109 -3.96 0.35 -20.67
N GLY A 110 -3.04 0.94 -21.43
CA GLY A 110 -2.97 0.80 -22.88
C GLY A 110 -2.72 -0.64 -23.34
N HIS A 111 -1.80 -1.34 -22.67
CA HIS A 111 -1.50 -2.75 -22.93
C HIS A 111 -2.72 -3.65 -22.71
N PHE A 112 -3.48 -3.41 -21.64
CA PHE A 112 -4.72 -4.14 -21.36
C PHE A 112 -5.94 -3.66 -22.16
N GLY A 113 -5.75 -2.82 -23.18
CA GLY A 113 -6.83 -2.36 -24.05
C GLY A 113 -7.88 -1.50 -23.34
N GLY A 114 -7.47 -0.79 -22.28
CA GLY A 114 -8.36 0.03 -21.46
C GLY A 114 -9.23 -0.76 -20.48
N ARG A 115 -9.03 -2.08 -20.36
CA ARG A 115 -9.60 -2.87 -19.25
C ARG A 115 -9.12 -2.30 -17.92
N ASN A 116 -9.93 -2.46 -16.89
CA ASN A 116 -9.64 -2.06 -15.51
C ASN A 116 -9.92 -3.20 -14.51
N ASP A 117 -10.08 -4.41 -15.01
CA ASP A 117 -10.32 -5.65 -14.27
C ASP A 117 -9.12 -6.59 -14.30
N PHE A 118 -7.97 -6.11 -14.79
CA PHE A 118 -6.72 -6.86 -14.74
C PHE A 118 -6.19 -6.91 -13.31
N THR A 119 -5.49 -7.98 -12.97
CA THR A 119 -4.94 -8.17 -11.62
C THR A 119 -3.55 -7.58 -11.48
N TRP A 120 -3.12 -7.37 -10.23
CA TRP A 120 -1.72 -7.01 -9.95
C TRP A 120 -0.73 -8.06 -10.47
N THR A 121 -1.11 -9.34 -10.50
CA THR A 121 -0.26 -10.41 -11.05
C THR A 121 -0.15 -10.32 -12.57
N GLU A 122 -1.22 -9.98 -13.28
CA GLU A 122 -1.16 -9.71 -14.73
C GLU A 122 -0.20 -8.54 -15.04
N VAL A 123 -0.18 -7.50 -14.19
CA VAL A 123 0.80 -6.40 -14.33
C VAL A 123 2.24 -6.89 -14.13
N ILE A 124 2.49 -7.76 -13.14
CA ILE A 124 3.83 -8.33 -12.93
C ILE A 124 4.26 -9.16 -14.13
N GLU A 125 3.38 -10.04 -14.63
CA GLU A 125 3.65 -10.86 -15.83
C GLU A 125 3.98 -9.99 -17.05
N LEU A 126 3.29 -8.86 -17.22
CA LEU A 126 3.60 -7.87 -18.26
C LEU A 126 5.00 -7.27 -18.05
N LEU A 127 5.36 -6.83 -16.85
CA LEU A 127 6.66 -6.20 -16.58
C LEU A 127 7.83 -7.19 -16.69
N GLU A 128 7.60 -8.48 -16.47
CA GLU A 128 8.58 -9.52 -16.73
C GLU A 128 8.80 -9.75 -18.24
N GLN A 129 7.76 -9.59 -19.06
CA GLN A 129 7.82 -9.73 -20.51
C GLN A 129 8.35 -8.47 -21.22
N GLU A 130 8.01 -7.29 -20.71
CA GLU A 130 8.36 -5.97 -21.26
C GLU A 130 9.03 -5.07 -20.17
N PRO A 131 10.26 -5.38 -19.71
CA PRO A 131 10.92 -4.64 -18.63
C PRO A 131 11.15 -3.16 -18.94
N GLU A 132 11.16 -2.76 -20.20
CA GLU A 132 11.26 -1.37 -20.64
C GLU A 132 10.10 -0.49 -20.14
N LEU A 133 8.93 -1.07 -19.88
CA LEU A 133 7.80 -0.34 -19.31
C LEU A 133 8.14 0.22 -17.92
N ALA A 134 8.82 -0.57 -17.10
CA ALA A 134 9.28 -0.14 -15.78
C ALA A 134 10.43 0.89 -15.84
N ALA A 135 11.10 1.05 -16.99
CA ALA A 135 12.19 2.02 -17.12
C ALA A 135 11.68 3.47 -17.10
N VAL A 136 10.42 3.70 -17.49
CA VAL A 136 9.81 5.04 -17.65
C VAL A 136 9.83 5.83 -16.34
N ASN A 137 9.52 5.19 -15.21
CA ASN A 137 9.53 5.82 -13.90
C ASN A 137 10.70 5.38 -13.01
N SER A 138 11.67 4.66 -13.56
CA SER A 138 12.81 4.11 -12.80
C SER A 138 13.71 5.16 -12.13
N GLN A 139 13.69 6.41 -12.61
CA GLN A 139 14.50 7.52 -12.10
C GLN A 139 13.73 8.42 -11.11
N VAL A 140 12.46 8.12 -10.84
CA VAL A 140 11.65 8.92 -9.92
C VAL A 140 12.11 8.62 -8.49
N GLU A 141 12.71 9.62 -7.85
CA GLU A 141 12.99 9.57 -6.42
C GLU A 141 11.69 9.79 -5.63
N HIS A 142 11.06 8.69 -5.22
CA HIS A 142 9.87 8.75 -4.40
C HIS A 142 10.23 8.99 -2.93
N LYS A 143 9.78 10.12 -2.40
CA LYS A 143 9.85 10.41 -0.97
C LYS A 143 9.04 9.38 -0.20
N THR A 144 9.58 8.92 0.92
CA THR A 144 8.81 8.16 1.90
C THR A 144 7.95 9.10 2.74
N GLN A 145 6.94 8.55 3.41
CA GLN A 145 6.10 9.31 4.34
C GLN A 145 6.93 9.99 5.45
N LEU A 146 7.97 9.31 5.94
CA LEU A 146 8.94 9.87 6.89
C LEU A 146 9.70 11.08 6.31
N ASP A 147 9.97 11.09 5.00
CA ASP A 147 10.63 12.21 4.32
C ASP A 147 9.69 13.41 4.11
N LEU A 148 8.38 13.16 4.03
CA LEU A 148 7.36 14.21 3.92
C LEU A 148 7.11 14.86 5.29
N ASP A 149 6.95 14.06 6.34
CA ASP A 149 6.66 14.53 7.69
C ASP A 149 7.83 15.35 8.29
N SER A 150 9.07 15.08 7.87
CA SER A 150 10.25 15.86 8.26
C SER A 150 10.40 17.20 7.51
N GLY A 151 9.61 17.43 6.45
CA GLY A 151 9.58 18.68 5.67
C GLY A 151 8.64 19.76 6.22
N TRP A 152 7.65 19.38 7.03
CA TRP A 152 6.64 20.30 7.59
C TRP A 152 7.02 20.89 8.96
N GLY A 153 8.26 20.65 9.42
CA GLY A 153 8.79 21.10 10.70
C GLY A 153 9.73 22.31 10.62
N GLN A 154 9.44 23.31 9.77
CA GLN A 154 10.09 24.64 9.83
C GLN A 154 9.07 25.77 9.90
#